data_AF-A0A3Q3E6Q4-F1
#
_entry.id   AF-A0A3Q3E6Q4-F1
#
_cell.length_a   1.000
_cell.length_b   1.000
_cell.length_c   1.000
_cell.angle_alpha   90.00
_cell.angle_beta   90.00
_cell.angle_gamma   90.00
#
_symmetry.space_group_name_H-M   'P 1'
#
loop_
_entity.id
_entity.type
_entity.pdbx_description
1 polymer ?
#
loop_
_entity_poly.entity_id
_entity_poly.type
_entity_poly.pdbx_seq_one_letter_code
_entity_poly.pdbx_strand_id
1 'polypeptide(L)'
;MASPSPHDRSRKEEDEDDPVERMISRTGCAELHYAVQECMAEHQDWRVCQSQVQTFKSCMMNFQNAQREKLRKQQQTSTSAESAAS
;
A
#
# COMPACT_ATOMS: atom_id res chain seq x y z
N MET A 1 -25.39 28.01 17.00
CA MET A 1 -25.14 26.95 16.02
C MET A 1 -23.69 26.55 16.19
N ALA A 2 -23.41 25.41 16.83
CA ALA A 2 -22.04 24.97 17.09
C ALA A 2 -21.36 24.57 15.78
N SER A 3 -20.17 25.11 15.50
CA SER A 3 -19.37 24.73 14.35
C SER A 3 -19.09 23.22 14.37
N PRO A 4 -19.18 22.51 13.23
CA PRO A 4 -18.90 21.09 13.18
C PRO A 4 -17.45 20.83 13.62
N SER A 5 -17.29 19.88 14.53
CA SER A 5 -16.00 19.46 15.07
C SER A 5 -15.18 18.81 13.93
N PRO A 6 -13.89 19.17 13.76
CA PRO A 6 -13.03 18.63 12.69
C PRO A 6 -12.74 17.12 12.81
N HIS A 7 -13.28 16.45 13.84
CA HIS A 7 -13.20 15.00 14.05
C HIS A 7 -14.59 14.35 14.06
N ASP A 8 -15.47 14.74 13.15
CA ASP A 8 -16.74 14.05 12.93
C ASP A 8 -16.47 12.61 12.44
N ARG A 9 -16.76 11.63 13.30
CA ARG A 9 -16.56 10.19 13.02
C ARG A 9 -17.77 9.54 12.35
N SER A 10 -18.72 10.32 11.83
CA SER A 10 -19.86 9.79 11.07
C SER A 10 -19.40 9.32 9.69
N ARG A 11 -18.60 8.24 9.66
CA ARG A 11 -18.14 7.61 8.42
C ARG A 11 -19.29 6.80 7.86
N LYS A 12 -19.72 7.18 6.66
CA LYS A 12 -20.69 6.45 5.83
C LYS A 12 -20.13 5.04 5.55
N GLU A 13 -20.90 4.00 5.88
CA GLU A 13 -20.55 2.57 5.76
C GLU A 13 -20.42 2.04 4.31
N GLU A 14 -20.30 2.91 3.29
CA GLU A 14 -20.41 2.52 1.88
C GLU A 14 -19.11 1.97 1.24
N ASP A 15 -18.11 1.56 2.03
CA ASP A 15 -16.92 0.86 1.53
C ASP A 15 -16.63 -0.32 2.46
N GLU A 16 -17.12 -1.51 2.08
CA GLU A 16 -17.01 -2.76 2.86
C GLU A 16 -15.56 -3.23 3.07
N ASP A 17 -14.59 -2.73 2.27
CA ASP A 17 -13.17 -3.02 2.44
C ASP A 17 -12.40 -1.80 2.94
N ASP A 18 -11.46 -2.01 3.85
CA ASP A 18 -10.54 -0.95 4.25
C ASP A 18 -9.70 -0.49 3.02
N PRO A 19 -9.61 0.82 2.74
CA PRO A 19 -8.89 1.32 1.58
C PRO A 19 -7.40 0.92 1.56
N VAL A 20 -6.79 0.69 2.72
CA VAL A 20 -5.42 0.20 2.86
C VAL A 20 -5.35 -1.27 2.45
N GLU A 21 -6.30 -2.08 2.89
CA GLU A 21 -6.37 -3.49 2.54
C GLU A 21 -6.55 -3.67 1.02
N ARG A 22 -7.46 -2.89 0.42
CA ARG A 22 -7.65 -2.86 -1.04
C ARG A 22 -6.37 -2.47 -1.79
N MET A 23 -5.59 -1.52 -1.25
CA MET A 23 -4.31 -1.14 -1.84
C MET A 23 -3.30 -2.29 -1.74
N ILE A 24 -3.16 -2.91 -0.58
CA ILE A 24 -2.20 -3.98 -0.32
C ILE A 24 -2.51 -5.20 -1.20
N SER A 25 -3.77 -5.56 -1.41
CA SER A 25 -4.19 -6.66 -2.29
C SER A 25 -3.68 -6.52 -3.72
N ARG A 26 -3.55 -5.29 -4.24
CA ARG A 26 -2.99 -5.02 -5.58
C ARG A 26 -1.47 -5.19 -5.67
N THR A 27 -0.77 -5.20 -4.53
CA THR A 27 0.70 -5.30 -4.49
C THR A 27 1.20 -6.74 -4.49
N GLY A 28 0.35 -7.71 -4.15
CA GLY A 28 0.76 -9.10 -3.91
C GLY A 28 1.39 -9.33 -2.53
N CYS A 29 1.41 -8.32 -1.65
CA CYS A 29 1.96 -8.41 -0.29
C CYS A 29 0.90 -8.69 0.80
N ALA A 30 -0.32 -9.11 0.42
CA ALA A 30 -1.45 -9.26 1.34
C ALA A 30 -1.22 -10.31 2.44
N GLU A 31 -0.71 -11.48 2.09
CA GLU A 31 -0.37 -12.54 3.06
C GLU A 31 0.60 -12.04 4.15
N LEU A 32 1.59 -11.24 3.76
CA LEU A 32 2.56 -10.67 4.70
C LEU A 32 1.94 -9.60 5.60
N HIS A 33 0.92 -8.88 5.10
CA HIS A 33 0.15 -7.95 5.90
C HIS A 33 -0.69 -8.69 6.94
N TYR A 34 -1.39 -9.78 6.55
CA TYR A 34 -2.15 -10.60 7.48
C TYR A 34 -1.25 -11.26 8.52
N ALA A 35 -0.06 -11.73 8.16
CA ALA A 35 0.91 -12.26 9.13
C ALA A 35 1.33 -11.23 10.19
N VAL A 36 1.41 -9.94 9.84
CA VAL A 36 1.65 -8.87 10.82
C VAL A 36 0.42 -8.67 11.72
N GLN A 37 -0.79 -8.68 11.14
CA GLN A 37 -2.03 -8.57 11.92
C GLN A 37 -2.19 -9.72 12.90
N GLU A 38 -1.92 -10.96 12.47
CA GLU A 38 -1.95 -12.15 13.33
C GLU A 38 -0.96 -12.04 14.49
N CYS A 39 0.28 -11.65 14.22
CA CYS A 39 1.28 -11.44 15.27
C CYS A 39 0.85 -10.36 16.28
N MET A 40 0.28 -9.26 15.79
CA MET A 40 -0.25 -8.20 16.64
C MET A 40 -1.48 -8.64 17.43
N ALA A 41 -2.34 -9.49 16.86
CA ALA A 41 -3.50 -10.04 17.54
C ALA A 41 -3.10 -11.02 18.66
N GLU A 42 -2.05 -11.82 18.44
CA GLU A 42 -1.54 -12.79 19.41
C GLU A 42 -0.73 -12.13 20.53
N HIS A 43 0.25 -11.29 20.18
CA HIS A 43 1.21 -10.76 21.15
C HIS A 43 0.91 -9.35 21.62
N GLN A 44 0.24 -8.52 20.80
CA GLN A 44 0.01 -7.09 21.04
C GLN A 44 1.28 -6.26 21.30
N ASP A 45 2.47 -6.84 21.08
CA ASP A 45 3.76 -6.18 21.17
C ASP A 45 4.45 -6.17 19.81
N TRP A 46 4.52 -4.98 19.21
CA TRP A 46 5.14 -4.78 17.91
C TRP A 46 6.64 -5.13 17.90
N ARG A 47 7.32 -5.14 19.06
CA ARG A 47 8.74 -5.51 19.16
C ARG A 47 8.96 -6.99 18.84
N VAL A 48 8.02 -7.84 19.24
CA VAL A 48 8.04 -9.28 18.91
C VAL A 48 7.71 -9.49 17.44
N CYS A 49 6.86 -8.64 16.88
CA CYS A 49 6.44 -8.70 15.46
C CYS A 49 7.41 -8.08 14.46
N GLN A 50 8.65 -7.76 14.87
CA GLN A 50 9.63 -7.11 13.98
C GLN A 50 9.94 -7.94 12.72
N SER A 51 9.99 -9.27 12.83
CA SER A 51 10.30 -10.14 11.69
C SER A 51 9.23 -10.06 10.60
N GLN A 52 7.96 -10.13 11.00
CA GLN A 52 6.80 -10.04 10.13
C GLN A 52 6.76 -8.65 9.47
N VAL A 53 6.96 -7.59 10.25
CA VAL A 53 6.97 -6.20 9.75
C VAL A 53 8.11 -5.98 8.76
N GLN A 54 9.31 -6.51 9.01
CA GLN A 54 10.44 -6.38 8.08
C GLN A 54 10.19 -7.12 6.76
N THR A 55 9.56 -8.28 6.81
CA THR A 55 9.22 -9.06 5.61
C THR A 55 8.17 -8.31 4.77
N PHE A 56 7.11 -7.81 5.42
CA PHE A 56 6.10 -6.98 4.76
C PHE A 56 6.71 -5.72 4.13
N LYS A 57 7.56 -5.00 4.88
CA LYS A 57 8.26 -3.80 4.38
C LYS A 57 9.10 -4.10 3.14
N SER A 58 9.84 -5.22 3.15
CA SER A 58 10.68 -5.62 2.02
C SER A 58 9.87 -5.91 0.77
N CYS A 59 8.73 -6.61 0.92
CA CYS A 59 7.79 -6.85 -0.18
C CYS A 59 7.28 -5.54 -0.79
N MET A 60 6.84 -4.60 0.07
CA MET A 60 6.30 -3.32 -0.37
C MET A 60 7.36 -2.45 -1.08
N MET A 61 8.60 -2.46 -0.57
CA MET A 61 9.73 -1.76 -1.20
C MET A 61 10.02 -2.32 -2.60
N ASN A 62 10.03 -3.65 -2.74
CA ASN A 62 10.24 -4.30 -4.03
C ASN A 62 9.14 -3.93 -5.04
N PHE A 63 7.88 -3.91 -4.60
CA PHE A 63 6.77 -3.46 -5.43
C PHE A 63 6.96 -2.01 -5.89
N GLN A 64 7.29 -1.08 -4.97
CA GLN A 64 7.51 0.33 -5.32
C GLN A 64 8.66 0.52 -6.32
N ASN A 65 9.75 -0.22 -6.14
CA ASN A 65 10.89 -0.20 -7.07
C ASN A 65 10.48 -0.71 -8.46
N ALA A 66 9.77 -1.84 -8.53
CA ALA A 66 9.28 -2.38 -9.78
C ALA A 66 8.32 -1.42 -10.50
N GLN A 67 7.43 -0.74 -9.76
CA GLN A 67 6.54 0.27 -10.32
C GLN A 67 7.30 1.47 -10.89
N ARG A 68 8.31 1.97 -10.16
CA ARG A 68 9.16 3.07 -10.62
C ARG A 68 9.89 2.71 -11.92
N GLU A 69 10.43 1.50 -12.00
CA GLU A 69 11.11 1.03 -13.21
C GLU A 69 10.15 0.85 -14.40
N LYS A 70 8.92 0.38 -14.16
CA LYS A 70 7.88 0.33 -15.20
C LYS A 70 7.54 1.72 -15.74
N LEU A 71 7.38 2.70 -14.86
CA LEU A 71 7.11 4.10 -15.26
C LEU A 71 8.26 4.70 -16.06
N ARG A 72 9.51 4.47 -15.64
CA ARG A 72 10.71 4.91 -16.37
C ARG A 72 10.78 4.30 -17.77
N LYS A 73 10.53 3.00 -17.91
CA LYS A 73 10.49 2.32 -19.20
C LYS A 73 9.39 2.88 -20.11
N GLN A 74 8.20 3.12 -19.56
CA GLN A 74 7.09 3.73 -20.31
C GLN A 74 7.47 5.12 -20.85
N GLN A 75 8.10 5.96 -20.03
CA GLN A 75 8.58 7.28 -20.45
C GLN A 75 9.63 7.18 -21.57
N GLN A 76 10.58 6.25 -21.46
CA GLN A 76 11.58 6.02 -22.52
C GLN A 76 10.92 5.56 -23.82
N THR A 77 9.95 4.64 -23.74
CA THR A 77 9.23 4.17 -24.94
C THR A 77 8.41 5.28 -25.59
N SER A 78 7.75 6.15 -24.82
CA SER A 78 7.01 7.29 -25.37
C SER A 78 7.93 8.32 -26.02
N THR A 79 9.07 8.65 -25.38
CA THR A 79 10.04 9.60 -25.95
C THR A 79 10.70 9.08 -27.22
N SER A 80 10.99 7.77 -27.28
CA SER A 80 11.55 7.14 -28.47
C SER A 80 10.53 7.03 -29.60
N ALA A 81 9.26 6.75 -29.30
CA ALA A 81 8.19 6.72 -30.29
C ALA A 81 7.90 8.11 -30.89
N GLU A 82 7.91 9.17 -30.09
CA GLU A 82 7.77 10.56 -30.57
C GLU A 82 8.94 10.97 -31.47
N SER A 83 10.18 10.60 -31.11
CA SER A 83 11.37 10.92 -31.90
C SER A 83 11.46 10.18 -33.24
N ALA A 84 10.82 9.02 -33.38
CA ALA A 84 10.78 8.26 -34.63
C ALA A 84 9.65 8.71 -35.57
N ALA A 85 8.71 9.53 -35.08
CA ALA A 85 7.59 10.07 -35.83
C ALA A 85 7.83 11.51 -36.37
N SER A 86 8.96 12.13 -36.04
CA SER A 86 9.46 13.39 -36.62
C SER A 86 10.56 13.12 -37.63
#